data_AF-G9N5H2-F1
#
_entry.id   AF-G9N5H2-F1
#
_cell.length_a   1.000
_cell.length_b   1.000
_cell.length_c   1.000
_cell.angle_alpha   90.00
_cell.angle_beta   90.00
_cell.angle_gamma   90.00
#
_symmetry.space_group_name_H-M   'P 1'
#
loop_
_entity.id
_entity.type
_entity.pdbx_description
1 polymer ?
#
loop_
_entity_poly.entity_id
_entity_poly.type
_entity_poly.pdbx_seq_one_letter_code
_entity_poly.pdbx_strand_id
1 'polypeptide(L)'
;FLHRELATPILDELYNVLHLFARKLSSNVDALHAQIFKGRSIVAVEDPRFHLVRQERSVFIKPMPVCLLNYDFWMHCLASNSYRAMAMGFMRSYSHLIQHQSDLRIAKDRGLVPEDITWTRWSKFIRGFRLIHDEEVARRYHYGQLRLTRLNWAIFIFRPKSAGNSLRFYYQSPWSASVFIQYAAVPLAFIFASVSLILSSMQVMLTVPDDSLLSGGIALSSVLLVFIPLLIIVYQVSWGI
;
A
#
# COMPACT_ATOMS: atom_id res chain seq x y z
N PHE A 1 -17.88 17.15 4.09
CA PHE A 1 -17.97 15.85 4.80
C PHE A 1 -17.45 14.70 3.92
N LEU A 2 -18.18 14.29 2.86
CA LEU A 2 -17.82 13.16 1.98
C LEU A 2 -16.37 13.17 1.47
N HIS A 3 -15.87 14.32 1.03
CA HIS A 3 -14.49 14.44 0.58
C HIS A 3 -13.48 14.06 1.68
N ARG A 4 -13.69 14.50 2.92
CA ARG A 4 -12.81 14.16 4.05
C ARG A 4 -12.92 12.68 4.45
N GLU A 5 -14.11 12.10 4.32
CA GLU A 5 -14.40 10.73 4.72
C GLU A 5 -13.91 9.68 3.72
N LEU A 6 -13.94 9.98 2.42
CA LEU A 6 -13.70 8.98 1.37
C LEU A 6 -12.51 9.30 0.45
N ALA A 7 -12.10 10.56 0.32
CA ALA A 7 -11.08 10.91 -0.65
C ALA A 7 -9.69 10.47 -0.21
N THR A 8 -8.92 9.96 -1.17
CA THR A 8 -7.54 9.50 -0.97
C THR A 8 -6.60 10.10 -2.02
N PRO A 9 -6.44 11.42 -2.06
CA PRO A 9 -5.75 12.12 -3.17
C PRO A 9 -4.30 11.66 -3.36
N ILE A 10 -3.59 11.35 -2.27
CA ILE A 10 -2.20 10.84 -2.31
C ILE A 10 -2.12 9.53 -3.12
N LEU A 11 -3.07 8.63 -2.93
CA LEU A 11 -3.04 7.33 -3.61
C LEU A 11 -3.61 7.40 -5.03
N ASP A 12 -4.48 8.37 -5.30
CA ASP A 12 -4.94 8.66 -6.65
C ASP A 12 -3.81 9.23 -7.52
N GLU A 13 -2.93 10.07 -6.94
CA GLU A 13 -1.71 10.55 -7.59
C GLU A 13 -0.69 9.42 -7.81
N LEU A 14 -0.51 8.55 -6.81
CA LEU A 14 0.41 7.42 -6.91
C LEU A 14 -0.13 6.27 -7.77
N TYR A 15 -1.38 6.32 -8.25
CA TYR A 15 -2.07 5.21 -8.93
C TYR A 15 -1.24 4.56 -10.05
N ASN A 16 -0.59 5.39 -10.87
CA ASN A 16 0.20 4.93 -12.01
C ASN A 16 1.50 4.23 -11.62
N VAL A 17 2.08 4.55 -10.45
CA VAL A 17 3.35 3.97 -9.97
C VAL A 17 3.14 2.90 -8.89
N LEU A 18 1.94 2.85 -8.30
CA LEU A 18 1.63 1.98 -7.17
C LEU A 18 1.76 0.50 -7.52
N HIS A 19 1.61 0.13 -8.80
CA HIS A 19 1.80 -1.24 -9.29
C HIS A 19 3.23 -1.78 -9.06
N LEU A 20 4.24 -0.91 -8.95
CA LEU A 20 5.62 -1.29 -8.62
C LEU A 20 5.75 -1.76 -7.16
N PHE A 21 4.87 -1.27 -6.29
CA PHE A 21 4.93 -1.49 -4.84
C PHE A 21 3.83 -2.44 -4.35
N ALA A 22 2.71 -2.55 -5.08
CA ALA A 22 1.57 -3.34 -4.68
C ALA A 22 0.97 -4.10 -5.86
N ARG A 23 0.42 -5.28 -5.58
CA ARG A 23 -0.31 -6.06 -6.57
C ARG A 23 -1.61 -5.32 -6.91
N LYS A 24 -1.78 -4.96 -8.19
CA LYS A 24 -3.02 -4.36 -8.72
C LYS A 24 -4.09 -5.43 -8.87
N LEU A 25 -4.73 -5.75 -7.75
CA LEU A 25 -5.81 -6.72 -7.67
C LEU A 25 -6.77 -6.30 -6.57
N SER A 26 -8.01 -5.99 -6.94
CA SER A 26 -9.06 -5.54 -6.02
C SER A 26 -9.50 -6.63 -5.05
N SER A 27 -9.49 -7.90 -5.49
CA SER A 27 -9.77 -9.06 -4.65
C SER A 27 -8.65 -9.42 -3.67
N ASN A 28 -7.51 -8.71 -3.69
CA ASN A 28 -6.40 -8.91 -2.75
C ASN A 28 -6.71 -8.33 -1.36
N VAL A 29 -7.82 -8.75 -0.77
CA VAL A 29 -8.30 -8.35 0.54
C VAL A 29 -8.66 -9.60 1.33
N ASP A 30 -7.80 -9.94 2.29
CA ASP A 30 -8.06 -10.97 3.30
C ASP A 30 -9.26 -10.58 4.17
N ALA A 31 -10.16 -11.54 4.39
CA ALA A 31 -11.28 -11.43 5.34
C ALA A 31 -10.80 -11.23 6.78
N LEU A 32 -11.65 -10.68 7.66
CA LEU A 32 -11.28 -10.32 9.04
C LEU A 32 -10.78 -11.52 9.86
N HIS A 33 -11.46 -12.66 9.81
CA HIS A 33 -11.01 -13.88 10.47
C HIS A 33 -9.64 -14.35 9.95
N ALA A 34 -9.40 -14.22 8.63
CA ALA A 34 -8.14 -14.57 8.00
C ALA A 34 -7.00 -13.63 8.42
N GLN A 35 -7.30 -12.34 8.67
CA GLN A 35 -6.33 -11.41 9.27
C GLN A 35 -5.89 -11.88 10.65
N ILE A 36 -6.85 -12.25 11.50
CA ILE A 36 -6.59 -12.76 12.85
C ILE A 36 -5.78 -14.07 12.79
N PHE A 37 -6.16 -14.98 11.90
CA PHE A 37 -5.44 -16.23 11.67
C PHE A 37 -3.97 -16.00 11.28
N LYS A 38 -3.71 -14.95 10.47
CA LYS A 38 -2.34 -14.51 10.11
C LYS A 38 -1.60 -13.78 11.24
N GLY A 39 -2.16 -13.76 12.46
CA GLY A 39 -1.59 -13.09 13.62
C GLY A 39 -1.65 -11.57 13.57
N ARG A 40 -2.57 -11.00 12.78
CA ARG A 40 -2.72 -9.54 12.66
C ARG A 40 -3.85 -9.02 13.56
N SER A 41 -3.59 -7.91 14.24
CA SER A 41 -4.59 -7.12 14.94
C SER A 41 -5.29 -6.18 13.98
N ILE A 42 -6.62 -6.12 14.09
CA ILE A 42 -7.46 -5.20 13.34
C ILE A 42 -7.60 -3.91 14.15
N VAL A 43 -7.17 -2.79 13.57
CA VAL A 43 -7.16 -1.47 14.20
C VAL A 43 -8.09 -0.55 13.42
N ALA A 44 -9.12 -0.05 14.09
CA ALA A 44 -10.04 0.95 13.53
C ALA A 44 -9.34 2.31 13.40
N VAL A 45 -9.40 2.94 12.23
CA VAL A 45 -8.78 4.25 11.97
C VAL A 45 -9.69 5.12 11.11
N GLU A 46 -10.10 6.29 11.61
CA GLU A 46 -11.04 7.16 10.88
C GLU A 46 -10.49 7.77 9.60
N ASP A 47 -9.17 7.83 9.43
CA ASP A 47 -8.58 8.45 8.26
C ASP A 47 -8.62 7.49 7.04
N PRO A 48 -9.28 7.88 5.92
CA PRO A 48 -9.43 7.03 4.73
C PRO A 48 -8.12 6.62 4.08
N ARG A 49 -7.04 7.37 4.34
CA ARG A 49 -5.70 7.01 3.87
C ARG A 49 -5.31 5.62 4.36
N PHE A 50 -5.61 5.29 5.62
CA PHE A 50 -5.18 4.03 6.22
C PHE A 50 -6.12 2.85 5.96
N HIS A 51 -7.28 3.06 5.35
CA HIS A 51 -8.19 1.95 5.02
C HIS A 51 -7.47 0.89 4.16
N LEU A 52 -7.47 -0.38 4.60
CA LEU A 52 -6.76 -1.51 3.98
C LEU A 52 -5.22 -1.38 3.93
N VAL A 53 -4.63 -0.59 4.84
CA VAL A 53 -3.18 -0.50 4.96
C VAL A 53 -2.71 -1.43 6.08
N ARG A 54 -1.69 -2.23 5.80
CA ARG A 54 -1.10 -3.14 6.78
C ARG A 54 0.31 -2.73 7.17
N GLN A 55 0.64 -2.89 8.44
CA GLN A 55 1.97 -2.70 9.01
C GLN A 55 2.28 -3.85 9.94
N GLU A 56 3.30 -4.65 9.64
CA GLU A 56 3.72 -5.78 10.48
C GLU A 56 2.55 -6.69 10.91
N ARG A 57 2.18 -6.62 12.21
CA ARG A 57 1.10 -7.37 12.86
C ARG A 57 -0.20 -6.58 12.99
N SER A 58 -0.35 -5.47 12.28
CA SER A 58 -1.54 -4.61 12.34
C SER A 58 -2.10 -4.37 10.95
N VAL A 59 -3.42 -4.35 10.87
CA VAL A 59 -4.18 -3.93 9.70
C VAL A 59 -5.08 -2.78 10.11
N PHE A 60 -4.91 -1.65 9.45
CA PHE A 60 -5.71 -0.45 9.64
C PHE A 60 -6.93 -0.51 8.72
N ILE A 61 -8.11 -0.35 9.31
CA ILE A 61 -9.38 -0.38 8.58
C ILE A 61 -10.20 0.81 9.04
N LYS A 62 -10.65 1.61 8.09
CA LYS A 62 -11.62 2.67 8.38
C LYS A 62 -12.99 2.09 8.72
N PRO A 63 -13.60 2.43 9.87
CA PRO A 63 -14.98 2.08 10.20
C PRO A 63 -15.95 2.54 9.13
N MET A 64 -17.01 1.76 8.92
CA MET A 64 -18.00 2.07 7.90
C MET A 64 -18.86 3.26 8.34
N PRO A 65 -18.89 4.36 7.57
CA PRO A 65 -19.80 5.46 7.85
C PRO A 65 -21.25 4.99 7.76
N VAL A 66 -22.04 5.22 8.81
CA VAL A 66 -23.45 4.80 8.90
C VAL A 66 -24.30 5.35 7.75
N CYS A 67 -23.93 6.53 7.23
CA CYS A 67 -24.61 7.13 6.08
C CYS A 67 -24.57 6.25 4.82
N LEU A 68 -23.55 5.40 4.64
CA LEU A 68 -23.48 4.47 3.51
C LEU A 68 -24.46 3.30 3.59
N LEU A 69 -25.12 3.11 4.74
CA LEU A 69 -26.21 2.13 4.89
C LEU A 69 -27.58 2.69 4.51
N ASN A 70 -27.70 4.02 4.37
CA ASN A 70 -28.96 4.68 4.07
C ASN A 70 -29.13 4.86 2.56
N TYR A 71 -30.21 4.33 1.99
CA TYR A 71 -30.52 4.45 0.56
C TYR A 71 -30.69 5.90 0.09
N ASP A 72 -31.35 6.75 0.87
CA ASP A 72 -31.58 8.15 0.50
C ASP A 72 -30.26 8.91 0.38
N PHE A 73 -29.28 8.55 1.20
CA PHE A 73 -27.93 9.11 1.11
C PHE A 73 -27.25 8.76 -0.23
N TRP A 74 -27.44 7.54 -0.74
CA TRP A 74 -26.93 7.14 -2.05
C TRP A 74 -27.59 7.91 -3.19
N MET A 75 -28.88 8.20 -3.07
CA MET A 75 -29.63 8.92 -4.12
C MET A 75 -29.30 10.41 -4.14
N HIS A 76 -29.18 11.05 -2.98
CA HIS A 76 -29.08 12.51 -2.89
C HIS A 76 -27.64 13.01 -2.70
N CYS A 77 -26.84 12.34 -1.86
CA CYS A 77 -25.50 12.82 -1.51
C CYS A 77 -24.38 12.23 -2.38
N LEU A 78 -24.63 11.08 -3.02
CA LEU A 78 -23.71 10.41 -3.94
C LEU A 78 -24.12 10.58 -5.42
N ALA A 79 -24.90 11.62 -5.73
CA ALA A 79 -25.32 11.92 -7.10
C ALA A 79 -24.14 12.26 -8.04
N SER A 80 -23.05 12.79 -7.50
CA SER A 80 -21.81 12.98 -8.27
C SER A 80 -21.09 11.64 -8.49
N ASN A 81 -20.74 11.36 -9.74
CA ASN A 81 -20.06 10.13 -10.14
C ASN A 81 -18.76 9.86 -9.35
N SER A 82 -18.02 10.89 -8.94
CA SER A 82 -16.75 10.72 -8.22
C SER A 82 -16.96 10.18 -6.79
N TYR A 83 -17.90 10.75 -6.04
CA TYR A 83 -18.23 10.27 -4.69
C TYR A 83 -18.89 8.89 -4.72
N ARG A 84 -19.73 8.64 -5.74
CA ARG A 84 -20.33 7.32 -5.95
C ARG A 84 -19.26 6.25 -6.18
N ALA A 85 -18.30 6.49 -7.07
CA ALA A 85 -17.20 5.55 -7.33
C ALA A 85 -16.34 5.27 -6.09
N MET A 86 -16.06 6.30 -5.29
CA MET A 86 -15.34 6.13 -4.01
C MET A 86 -16.14 5.29 -3.00
N ALA A 87 -17.43 5.59 -2.84
CA ALA A 87 -18.31 4.86 -1.93
C ALA A 87 -18.51 3.40 -2.38
N MET A 88 -18.69 3.14 -3.68
CA MET A 88 -18.82 1.79 -4.22
C MET A 88 -17.56 0.97 -3.99
N GLY A 89 -16.38 1.55 -4.21
CA GLY A 89 -15.11 0.89 -3.92
C GLY A 89 -14.92 0.59 -2.42
N PHE A 90 -15.32 1.52 -1.56
CA PHE A 90 -15.32 1.30 -0.10
C PHE A 90 -16.27 0.18 0.33
N MET A 91 -17.49 0.14 -0.21
CA MET A 91 -18.42 -0.95 0.10
C MET A 91 -17.93 -2.29 -0.45
N ARG A 92 -17.30 -2.29 -1.63
CA ARG A 92 -16.68 -3.48 -2.21
C ARG A 92 -15.56 -4.03 -1.31
N SER A 93 -14.73 -3.19 -0.70
CA SER A 93 -13.71 -3.69 0.23
C SER A 93 -14.34 -4.38 1.45
N TYR A 94 -15.42 -3.83 1.99
CA TYR A 94 -16.19 -4.45 3.08
C TYR A 94 -16.79 -5.81 2.68
N SER A 95 -17.15 -5.99 1.41
CA SER A 95 -17.62 -7.29 0.88
C SER A 95 -16.55 -8.39 0.89
N HIS A 96 -15.27 -7.99 0.84
CA HIS A 96 -14.13 -8.89 0.94
C HIS A 96 -13.65 -9.07 2.38
N LEU A 97 -13.77 -8.03 3.22
CA LEU A 97 -13.44 -8.09 4.65
C LEU A 97 -14.42 -8.98 5.42
N ILE A 98 -15.73 -8.86 5.15
CA ILE A 98 -16.78 -9.55 5.89
C ILE A 98 -17.45 -10.59 4.99
N GLN A 99 -16.95 -11.83 5.03
CA GLN A 99 -17.45 -12.92 4.18
C GLN A 99 -18.33 -13.91 4.94
N HIS A 100 -18.12 -14.05 6.24
CA HIS A 100 -18.85 -14.96 7.11
C HIS A 100 -19.48 -14.25 8.31
N GLN A 101 -20.41 -14.93 8.99
CA GLN A 101 -21.02 -14.42 10.21
C GLN A 101 -19.99 -14.19 11.33
N SER A 102 -18.94 -15.00 11.39
CA SER A 102 -17.80 -14.78 12.30
C SER A 102 -17.08 -13.46 12.01
N ASP A 103 -16.89 -13.11 10.73
CA ASP A 103 -16.31 -11.82 10.35
C ASP A 103 -17.18 -10.65 10.79
N LEU A 104 -18.50 -10.77 10.66
CA LEU A 104 -19.40 -9.71 11.09
C LEU A 104 -19.33 -9.51 12.62
N ARG A 105 -19.17 -10.59 13.39
CA ARG A 105 -18.94 -10.50 14.83
C ARG A 105 -17.63 -9.78 15.13
N ILE A 106 -16.54 -10.18 14.48
CA ILE A 106 -15.24 -9.50 14.61
C ILE A 106 -15.35 -8.02 14.24
N ALA A 107 -16.09 -7.69 13.17
CA ALA A 107 -16.27 -6.31 12.74
C ALA A 107 -16.97 -5.45 13.80
N LYS A 108 -18.00 -6.01 14.46
CA LYS A 108 -18.70 -5.38 15.58
C LYS A 108 -17.80 -5.20 16.80
N ASP A 109 -17.12 -6.27 17.21
CA ASP A 109 -16.18 -6.26 18.34
C ASP A 109 -15.06 -5.20 18.17
N ARG A 110 -14.70 -4.89 16.92
CA ARG A 110 -13.67 -3.89 16.56
C ARG A 110 -14.24 -2.52 16.21
N GLY A 111 -15.56 -2.31 16.35
CA GLY A 111 -16.23 -1.04 16.07
C GLY A 111 -16.20 -0.62 14.60
N LEU A 112 -16.03 -1.56 13.67
CA LEU A 112 -15.99 -1.27 12.23
C LEU A 112 -17.39 -1.11 11.63
N VAL A 113 -18.39 -1.73 12.24
CA VAL A 113 -19.77 -1.81 11.75
C VAL A 113 -20.72 -1.57 12.93
N PRO A 114 -21.86 -0.91 12.73
CA PRO A 114 -22.87 -0.74 13.77
C PRO A 114 -23.38 -2.05 14.38
N GLU A 115 -23.64 -2.03 15.69
CA GLU A 115 -24.04 -3.21 16.48
C GLU A 115 -25.44 -3.74 16.13
N ASP A 116 -26.31 -2.89 15.60
CA ASP A 116 -27.71 -3.19 15.27
C ASP A 116 -27.87 -4.06 14.01
N ILE A 117 -26.80 -4.23 13.21
CA ILE A 117 -26.89 -4.93 11.93
C ILE A 117 -26.87 -6.45 12.13
N THR A 118 -27.90 -7.13 11.65
CA THR A 118 -27.96 -8.60 11.63
C THR A 118 -27.24 -9.18 10.41
N TRP A 119 -26.74 -10.41 10.52
CA TRP A 119 -26.07 -11.11 9.41
C TRP A 119 -26.96 -11.21 8.16
N THR A 120 -28.25 -11.50 8.34
CA THR A 120 -29.20 -11.61 7.22
C THR A 120 -29.38 -10.29 6.46
N ARG A 121 -29.39 -9.16 7.17
CA ARG A 121 -29.44 -7.83 6.55
C ARG A 121 -28.13 -7.50 5.84
N TRP A 122 -27.01 -7.72 6.53
CA TRP A 122 -25.67 -7.48 5.99
C TRP A 122 -25.41 -8.27 4.70
N SER A 123 -25.64 -9.59 4.73
CA SER A 123 -25.41 -10.47 3.58
C SER A 123 -26.23 -10.09 2.35
N LYS A 124 -27.49 -9.71 2.52
CA LYS A 124 -28.35 -9.22 1.43
C LYS A 124 -27.83 -7.90 0.85
N PHE A 125 -27.47 -6.97 1.73
CA PHE A 125 -26.97 -5.66 1.36
C PHE A 125 -25.62 -5.73 0.63
N ILE A 126 -24.66 -6.46 1.17
CA ILE A 126 -23.28 -6.48 0.68
C ILE A 126 -23.12 -7.27 -0.63
N ARG A 127 -24.07 -8.17 -0.94
CA ARG A 127 -24.06 -9.04 -2.13
C ARG A 127 -23.93 -8.25 -3.43
N GLY A 128 -24.60 -7.10 -3.55
CA GLY A 128 -24.54 -6.27 -4.75
C GLY A 128 -23.16 -5.69 -5.01
N PHE A 129 -22.41 -5.38 -3.94
CA PHE A 129 -21.09 -4.73 -4.06
C PHE A 129 -19.96 -5.69 -4.43
N ARG A 130 -20.16 -7.00 -4.27
CA ARG A 130 -19.14 -8.01 -4.61
C ARG A 130 -18.91 -8.16 -6.11
N LEU A 131 -19.91 -7.81 -6.93
CA LEU A 131 -19.89 -7.96 -8.38
C LEU A 131 -19.43 -6.69 -9.12
N ILE A 132 -19.11 -5.61 -8.39
CA ILE A 132 -18.75 -4.33 -8.99
C ILE A 132 -17.36 -4.42 -9.61
N HIS A 133 -17.27 -4.06 -10.90
CA HIS A 133 -16.03 -4.09 -11.66
C HIS A 133 -15.09 -2.93 -11.30
N ASP A 134 -13.81 -3.04 -11.68
CA ASP A 134 -12.80 -2.03 -11.36
C ASP A 134 -13.08 -0.69 -12.05
N GLU A 135 -13.74 -0.66 -13.21
CA GLU A 135 -14.05 0.57 -13.95
C GLU A 135 -15.08 1.47 -13.23
N GLU A 136 -15.89 0.88 -12.36
CA GLU A 136 -16.97 1.58 -11.65
C GLU A 136 -16.49 2.24 -10.35
N VAL A 137 -15.31 1.87 -9.85
CA VAL A 137 -14.83 2.31 -8.53
C VAL A 137 -13.72 3.36 -8.65
N ALA A 138 -13.43 4.03 -7.53
CA ALA A 138 -12.27 4.91 -7.48
C ALA A 138 -10.95 4.13 -7.59
N ARG A 139 -9.96 4.76 -8.23
CA ARG A 139 -8.62 4.23 -8.51
C ARG A 139 -7.95 3.56 -7.30
N ARG A 140 -8.13 4.13 -6.11
CA ARG A 140 -7.69 3.55 -4.84
C ARG A 140 -8.05 2.07 -4.68
N TYR A 141 -9.27 1.69 -5.03
CA TYR A 141 -9.86 0.37 -4.77
C TYR A 141 -9.55 -0.67 -5.86
N HIS A 142 -8.84 -0.29 -6.92
CA HIS A 142 -8.25 -1.25 -7.87
C HIS A 142 -7.12 -2.05 -7.20
N TYR A 143 -6.55 -1.48 -6.15
CA TYR A 143 -5.60 -2.14 -5.29
C TYR A 143 -6.31 -2.55 -4.00
N GLY A 144 -6.13 -3.81 -3.59
CA GLY A 144 -6.61 -4.30 -2.30
C GLY A 144 -5.73 -3.80 -1.14
N GLN A 145 -5.18 -4.74 -0.36
CA GLN A 145 -4.37 -4.39 0.79
C GLN A 145 -2.98 -3.86 0.40
N LEU A 146 -2.58 -2.75 1.03
CA LEU A 146 -1.30 -2.08 0.79
C LEU A 146 -0.39 -2.25 2.00
N ARG A 147 0.90 -2.50 1.77
CA ARG A 147 1.91 -2.56 2.84
C ARG A 147 2.40 -1.14 3.12
N LEU A 148 2.35 -0.71 4.39
CA LEU A 148 2.80 0.61 4.80
C LEU A 148 4.28 0.86 4.46
N THR A 149 5.14 -0.15 4.64
CA THR A 149 6.57 -0.07 4.29
C THR A 149 6.77 0.27 2.82
N ARG A 150 6.01 -0.36 1.92
CA ARG A 150 6.09 -0.12 0.48
C ARG A 150 5.47 1.21 0.06
N LEU A 151 4.40 1.62 0.75
CA LEU A 151 3.81 2.95 0.56
C LEU A 151 4.78 4.08 0.97
N ASN A 152 5.53 3.89 2.07
CA ASN A 152 6.56 4.83 2.49
C ASN A 152 7.64 4.97 1.41
N TRP A 153 8.08 3.87 0.79
CA TRP A 153 9.00 3.92 -0.35
C TRP A 153 8.40 4.66 -1.55
N ALA A 154 7.15 4.38 -1.92
CA ALA A 154 6.49 5.07 -3.03
C ALA A 154 6.44 6.60 -2.82
N ILE A 155 6.12 7.05 -1.61
CA ILE A 155 6.08 8.48 -1.30
C ILE A 155 7.47 9.08 -1.24
N PHE A 156 8.43 8.37 -0.66
CA PHE A 156 9.81 8.82 -0.56
C PHE A 156 10.43 9.06 -1.94
N ILE A 157 10.17 8.15 -2.89
CA ILE A 157 10.71 8.21 -4.25
C ILE A 157 9.94 9.23 -5.11
N PHE A 158 8.60 9.16 -5.14
CA PHE A 158 7.80 9.91 -6.12
C PHE A 158 7.26 11.26 -5.61
N ARG A 159 7.27 11.50 -4.30
CA ARG A 159 6.84 12.74 -3.64
C ARG A 159 5.56 13.36 -4.23
N PRO A 160 4.39 12.75 -3.99
CA PRO A 160 3.11 13.28 -4.47
C PRO A 160 2.84 14.69 -3.95
N LYS A 161 2.26 15.56 -4.78
CA LYS A 161 1.99 16.96 -4.47
C LYS A 161 0.95 17.09 -3.35
N SER A 162 -0.04 16.20 -3.35
CA SER A 162 -1.09 16.14 -2.32
C SER A 162 -0.58 15.79 -0.91
N ALA A 163 0.63 15.25 -0.77
CA ALA A 163 1.22 14.97 0.54
C ALA A 163 1.72 16.25 1.24
N GLY A 164 1.93 17.34 0.49
CA GLY A 164 2.52 18.58 1.00
C GLY A 164 3.99 18.41 1.42
N ASN A 165 4.63 19.50 1.87
CA ASN A 165 6.05 19.50 2.23
C ASN A 165 6.39 18.72 3.50
N SER A 166 5.39 18.42 4.34
CA SER A 166 5.59 17.81 5.66
C SER A 166 5.58 16.27 5.63
N LEU A 167 4.83 15.67 4.70
CA LEU A 167 4.51 14.24 4.76
C LEU A 167 5.55 13.41 3.99
N ARG A 168 6.76 13.29 4.56
CA ARG A 168 7.83 12.41 4.03
C ARG A 168 7.50 10.91 4.14
N PHE A 169 6.57 10.55 5.02
CA PHE A 169 6.12 9.18 5.26
C PHE A 169 4.60 9.11 5.25
N TYR A 170 4.03 8.00 4.78
CA TYR A 170 2.57 7.81 4.73
C TYR A 170 1.95 7.83 6.13
N TYR A 171 2.70 7.36 7.12
CA TYR A 171 2.37 7.41 8.54
C TYR A 171 3.55 8.03 9.32
N GLN A 172 3.30 9.16 9.97
CA GLN A 172 4.26 9.82 10.85
C GLN A 172 4.06 9.29 12.28
N SER A 173 4.70 8.17 12.61
CA SER A 173 4.95 7.81 14.01
C SER A 173 6.43 8.03 14.29
N PRO A 174 6.83 8.52 15.47
CA PRO A 174 8.23 8.61 15.86
C PRO A 174 8.98 7.28 15.68
N TRP A 175 8.26 6.16 15.82
CA TRP A 175 8.77 4.80 15.65
C TRP A 175 8.84 4.34 14.18
N SER A 176 8.15 5.00 13.24
CA SER A 176 8.19 4.60 11.83
C SER A 176 9.48 5.03 11.14
N ALA A 177 10.08 6.14 11.56
CA ALA A 177 11.32 6.65 10.99
C ALA A 177 12.51 5.73 11.29
N SER A 178 12.63 5.23 12.52
CA SER A 178 13.70 4.31 12.90
C SER A 178 13.59 2.97 12.17
N VAL A 179 12.39 2.41 12.09
CA VAL A 179 12.10 1.17 11.34
C VAL A 179 12.41 1.37 9.85
N PHE A 180 12.05 2.50 9.26
CA PHE A 180 12.38 2.81 7.87
C PHE A 180 13.89 2.93 7.64
N ILE A 181 14.62 3.61 8.52
CA ILE A 181 16.09 3.75 8.42
C ILE A 181 16.75 2.37 8.50
N GLN A 182 16.30 1.49 9.38
CA GLN A 182 16.82 0.12 9.47
C GLN A 182 16.63 -0.66 8.17
N TYR A 183 15.43 -0.59 7.57
CA TYR A 183 15.16 -1.24 6.29
C TYR A 183 15.92 -0.61 5.12
N ALA A 184 16.18 0.69 5.15
CA ALA A 184 16.96 1.38 4.11
C ALA A 184 18.48 1.21 4.27
N ALA A 185 18.97 0.98 5.49
CA ALA A 185 20.39 0.93 5.81
C ALA A 185 21.12 -0.22 5.09
N VAL A 186 20.51 -1.42 5.05
CA VAL A 186 21.11 -2.59 4.39
C VAL A 186 21.35 -2.36 2.89
N PRO A 187 20.34 -1.98 2.08
CA PRO A 187 20.56 -1.69 0.67
C PRO A 187 21.47 -0.48 0.44
N LEU A 188 21.41 0.57 1.28
CA LEU A 188 22.32 1.71 1.16
C LEU A 188 23.77 1.31 1.43
N ALA A 189 24.03 0.51 2.47
CA ALA A 189 25.36 -0.01 2.78
C ALA A 189 25.87 -0.90 1.66
N PHE A 190 25.00 -1.71 1.05
CA PHE A 190 25.36 -2.54 -0.11
C PHE A 190 25.73 -1.68 -1.33
N ILE A 191 24.91 -0.68 -1.69
CA ILE A 191 25.24 0.26 -2.78
C ILE A 191 26.57 0.97 -2.48
N PHE A 192 26.74 1.47 -1.26
CA PHE A 192 27.95 2.16 -0.84
C PHE A 192 29.19 1.26 -0.98
N ALA A 193 29.09 0.00 -0.53
CA ALA A 193 30.18 -0.98 -0.66
C ALA A 193 30.48 -1.30 -2.13
N SER A 194 29.45 -1.50 -2.97
CA SER A 194 29.62 -1.76 -4.40
C SER A 194 30.28 -0.57 -5.12
N VAL A 195 29.81 0.66 -4.86
CA VAL A 195 30.40 1.88 -5.44
C VAL A 195 31.83 2.07 -4.97
N SER A 196 32.11 1.84 -3.68
CA SER A 196 33.47 1.94 -3.13
C SER A 196 34.41 0.94 -3.78
N LEU A 197 33.96 -0.31 -3.97
CA LEU A 197 34.75 -1.35 -4.64
C LEU A 197 35.06 -0.98 -6.11
N ILE A 198 34.07 -0.45 -6.84
CA ILE A 198 34.26 0.05 -8.21
C ILE A 198 35.32 1.16 -8.22
N LEU A 199 35.18 2.16 -7.34
CA LEU A 199 36.10 3.28 -7.26
C LEU A 199 37.53 2.83 -6.91
N SER A 200 37.68 1.89 -5.97
CA SER A 200 38.99 1.31 -5.64
C SER A 200 39.58 0.53 -6.83
N SER A 201 38.77 -0.23 -7.57
CA SER A 201 39.25 -0.94 -8.76
C SER A 201 39.68 0.02 -9.88
N MET A 202 38.98 1.14 -10.05
CA MET A 202 39.36 2.20 -11.00
C MET A 202 40.69 2.85 -10.60
N GLN A 203 40.90 3.13 -9.31
CA GLN A 203 42.16 3.71 -8.83
C GLN A 203 43.36 2.81 -9.15
N VAL A 204 43.22 1.49 -8.95
CA VAL A 204 44.27 0.51 -9.29
C VAL A 204 44.51 0.47 -10.80
N MET A 205 43.44 0.50 -11.61
CA MET A 205 43.56 0.47 -13.07
C MET A 205 44.33 1.68 -13.61
N LEU A 206 44.06 2.89 -13.09
CA LEU A 206 44.73 4.12 -13.54
C LEU A 206 46.23 4.16 -13.21
N THR A 207 46.69 3.32 -12.28
CA THR A 207 48.11 3.24 -11.90
C THR A 207 48.92 2.21 -12.69
N VAL A 208 48.28 1.34 -13.48
CA VAL A 208 48.96 0.31 -14.28
C VAL A 208 49.31 0.87 -15.66
N PRO A 209 50.58 0.78 -16.12
CA PRO A 209 50.97 1.26 -17.46
C PRO A 209 50.24 0.49 -18.56
N ASP A 210 49.77 1.24 -19.57
CA ASP A 210 49.04 0.76 -20.73
C ASP A 210 49.79 -0.38 -21.43
N ASP A 211 49.30 -1.61 -21.30
CA ASP A 211 49.27 -2.63 -22.35
C ASP A 211 48.68 -3.93 -21.78
N SER A 212 47.45 -4.29 -22.24
CA SER A 212 46.85 -5.65 -22.29
C SER A 212 45.46 -5.89 -21.70
N LEU A 213 44.76 -4.93 -21.07
CA LEU A 213 43.48 -5.23 -20.36
C LEU A 213 42.23 -4.49 -20.86
N LEU A 214 42.29 -3.83 -22.01
CA LEU A 214 41.20 -2.99 -22.51
C LEU A 214 40.36 -3.72 -23.56
N SER A 215 39.17 -4.21 -23.20
CA SER A 215 37.95 -4.13 -24.04
C SER A 215 36.78 -4.97 -23.48
N GLY A 216 37.00 -6.25 -23.13
CA GLY A 216 35.89 -7.18 -22.86
C GLY A 216 35.43 -7.31 -21.40
N GLY A 217 36.36 -7.38 -20.44
CA GLY A 217 36.04 -7.71 -19.04
C GLY A 217 35.49 -6.54 -18.21
N ILE A 218 35.87 -5.31 -18.57
CA ILE A 218 35.59 -4.09 -17.79
C ILE A 218 34.13 -3.67 -17.93
N ALA A 219 33.54 -3.82 -19.12
CA ALA A 219 32.12 -3.50 -19.35
C ALA A 219 31.20 -4.50 -18.64
N LEU A 220 31.56 -5.79 -18.60
CA LEU A 220 30.73 -6.82 -17.97
C LEU A 220 30.75 -6.73 -16.43
N SER A 221 31.90 -6.45 -15.82
CA SER A 221 32.01 -6.36 -14.35
C SER A 221 31.31 -5.11 -13.80
N SER A 222 31.44 -3.97 -14.49
CA SER A 222 30.80 -2.71 -14.09
C SER A 222 29.27 -2.76 -14.23
N VAL A 223 28.75 -3.42 -15.27
CA VAL A 223 27.31 -3.68 -15.41
C VAL A 223 26.82 -4.62 -14.31
N LEU A 224 27.49 -5.76 -14.07
CA LEU A 224 27.07 -6.70 -13.03
C LEU A 224 27.08 -6.07 -11.61
N LEU A 225 28.07 -5.21 -11.32
CA LEU A 225 28.20 -4.54 -10.02
C LEU A 225 27.12 -3.49 -9.74
N VAL A 226 26.47 -2.93 -10.76
CA VAL A 226 25.33 -2.00 -10.58
C VAL A 226 24.00 -2.74 -10.60
N PHE A 227 23.87 -3.74 -11.48
CA PHE A 227 22.63 -4.49 -11.64
C PHE A 227 22.33 -5.43 -10.46
N ILE A 228 23.34 -6.02 -9.82
CA ILE A 228 23.14 -6.88 -8.63
C ILE A 228 22.57 -6.10 -7.44
N PRO A 229 23.13 -4.95 -7.01
CA PRO A 229 22.51 -4.09 -5.99
C PRO A 229 21.09 -3.67 -6.36
N LEU A 230 20.87 -3.30 -7.62
CA LEU A 230 19.59 -2.82 -8.09
C LEU A 230 18.55 -3.95 -8.11
N LEU A 231 18.95 -5.17 -8.47
CA LEU A 231 18.14 -6.39 -8.35
C LEU A 231 17.87 -6.75 -6.89
N ILE A 232 18.84 -6.61 -5.99
CA ILE A 232 18.64 -6.86 -4.56
C ILE A 232 17.68 -5.83 -3.96
N ILE A 233 17.79 -4.56 -4.35
CA ILE A 233 16.85 -3.51 -3.93
C ILE A 233 15.46 -3.78 -4.48
N VAL A 234 15.34 -4.10 -5.76
CA VAL A 234 14.06 -4.47 -6.38
C VAL A 234 13.49 -5.72 -5.70
N TYR A 235 14.32 -6.71 -5.37
CA TYR A 235 13.92 -7.92 -4.66
C TYR A 235 13.44 -7.60 -3.24
N GLN A 236 14.19 -6.82 -2.46
CA GLN A 236 13.81 -6.44 -1.10
C GLN A 236 12.54 -5.59 -1.07
N VAL A 237 12.39 -4.62 -1.99
CA VAL A 237 11.15 -3.85 -2.15
C VAL A 237 9.98 -4.75 -2.56
N SER A 238 10.23 -5.71 -3.47
CA SER A 238 9.22 -6.62 -4.03
C SER A 238 8.80 -7.74 -3.07
N TRP A 239 9.66 -8.17 -2.15
CA TRP A 239 9.35 -9.23 -1.17
C TRP A 239 9.03 -8.69 0.23
N GLY A 240 9.47 -7.46 0.55
CA GLY A 240 9.21 -6.80 1.82
C GLY A 240 9.75 -7.60 2.99
N ILE A 241 11.04 -7.93 2.91
CA ILE A 241 11.88 -8.24 4.08
C ILE A 241 12.37 -6.90 4.63
#